data_AF-A0A8T4ZNI4-F1
#
_entry.id   AF-A0A8T4ZNI4-F1
#
_cell.length_a   1.000
_cell.length_b   1.000
_cell.length_c   1.000
_cell.angle_alpha   90.00
_cell.angle_beta   90.00
_cell.angle_gamma   90.00
#
_symmetry.space_group_name_H-M   'P 1'
#
loop_
_entity.id
_entity.type
_entity.pdbx_description
1 polymer ?
#
loop_
_entity_poly.entity_id
_entity_poly.type
_entity_poly.pdbx_seq_one_letter_code
_entity_poly.pdbx_strand_id
1 'polypeptide(L)'
;MSEKIDPWLIIHMLISGAICFGIILILDGFGAPWRLTEWIVKSYGSLGVFIFEEARNGYYLIRLGLIYLPAGFLGGFYLGYKVKERLKVNMVFPSAIGFILFLLYLIAVGYQIAGMEHVLKGILIPLFTSIGGSYLGGYTLNWHVEEKPKEERISLIFEK
;
A
#
# COMPACT_ATOMS: atom_id res chain seq x y z
N MET A 1 -5.86 -27.13 -19.52
CA MET A 1 -6.09 -27.62 -18.14
C MET A 1 -6.37 -26.39 -17.29
N SER A 2 -7.63 -26.12 -16.93
CA SER A 2 -8.00 -24.93 -16.17
C SER A 2 -7.59 -25.14 -14.71
N GLU A 3 -6.53 -24.46 -14.27
CA GLU A 3 -6.09 -24.45 -12.88
C GLU A 3 -7.24 -23.85 -12.05
N LYS A 4 -7.95 -24.67 -11.27
CA LYS A 4 -9.03 -24.17 -10.40
C LYS A 4 -8.39 -23.25 -9.36
N ILE A 5 -8.73 -21.96 -9.42
CA ILE A 5 -8.31 -20.98 -8.42
C ILE A 5 -8.95 -21.36 -7.09
N ASP A 6 -8.14 -21.49 -6.03
CA ASP A 6 -8.63 -21.75 -4.69
C ASP A 6 -9.47 -20.56 -4.19
N PRO A 7 -10.75 -20.75 -3.85
CA PRO A 7 -11.59 -19.68 -3.32
C PRO A 7 -11.03 -19.04 -2.04
N TRP A 8 -10.29 -19.79 -1.21
CA TRP A 8 -9.69 -19.24 0.01
C TRP A 8 -8.59 -18.22 -0.27
N LEU A 9 -7.82 -18.44 -1.33
CA LEU A 9 -6.81 -17.50 -1.79
C LEU A 9 -7.45 -16.14 -2.15
N ILE A 10 -8.56 -16.17 -2.87
CA ILE A 10 -9.31 -14.96 -3.26
C ILE A 10 -9.79 -14.21 -2.01
N ILE A 11 -10.34 -14.92 -1.02
CA ILE A 11 -10.81 -14.32 0.23
C ILE A 11 -9.65 -13.61 0.96
N HIS A 12 -8.49 -14.25 1.08
CA HIS A 12 -7.34 -13.62 1.73
C HIS A 12 -6.80 -12.41 0.96
N MET A 13 -6.80 -12.45 -0.37
CA MET A 13 -6.47 -11.27 -1.19
C MET A 13 -7.44 -10.12 -0.93
N LEU A 14 -8.75 -10.39 -0.90
CA LEU A 14 -9.77 -9.37 -0.62
C LEU A 14 -9.61 -8.76 0.79
N ILE A 15 -9.38 -9.59 1.81
CA ILE A 15 -9.15 -9.10 3.18
C ILE A 15 -7.87 -8.25 3.24
N SER A 16 -6.79 -8.70 2.60
CA SER A 16 -5.53 -7.94 2.54
C SER A 16 -5.70 -6.57 1.87
N GLY A 17 -6.52 -6.51 0.81
CA GLY A 17 -6.89 -5.28 0.13
C GLY A 17 -7.75 -4.36 1.00
N ALA A 18 -8.71 -4.92 1.73
CA ALA A 18 -9.52 -4.17 2.68
C ALA A 18 -8.70 -3.60 3.84
N ILE A 19 -7.69 -4.33 4.33
CA ILE A 19 -6.72 -3.82 5.31
C ILE A 19 -5.95 -2.63 4.72
N CYS A 20 -5.37 -2.79 3.54
CA CYS A 20 -4.64 -1.70 2.86
C CYS A 20 -5.53 -0.46 2.68
N PHE A 21 -6.76 -0.65 2.18
CA PHE A 21 -7.74 0.43 2.03
C PHE A 21 -8.09 1.10 3.35
N GLY A 22 -8.36 0.32 4.40
CA GLY A 22 -8.70 0.83 5.73
C GLY A 22 -7.58 1.70 6.32
N ILE A 23 -6.32 1.28 6.16
CA ILE A 23 -5.17 2.08 6.60
C ILE A 23 -5.06 3.38 5.79
N ILE A 24 -5.24 3.33 4.46
CA ILE A 24 -5.28 4.54 3.63
C ILE A 24 -6.41 5.48 4.10
N LEU A 25 -7.61 4.98 4.38
CA LEU A 25 -8.69 5.81 4.88
C LEU A 25 -8.41 6.44 6.24
N ILE A 26 -7.85 5.67 7.17
CA ILE A 26 -7.54 6.18 8.52
C ILE A 26 -6.46 7.26 8.44
N LEU A 27 -5.42 7.04 7.63
CA LEU A 27 -4.29 7.94 7.56
C LEU A 27 -4.54 9.13 6.62
N ASP A 28 -5.13 8.91 5.45
CA ASP A 28 -5.39 9.97 4.46
C ASP A 28 -6.77 10.62 4.64
N GLY A 29 -7.81 9.83 4.88
CA GLY A 29 -9.22 10.28 4.88
C GLY A 29 -9.58 11.26 6.01
N PHE A 30 -8.85 11.25 7.13
CA PHE A 30 -9.00 12.26 8.18
C PHE A 30 -8.12 13.51 7.98
N GLY A 31 -7.36 13.56 6.88
CA GLY A 31 -6.39 14.62 6.63
C GLY A 31 -5.33 14.73 7.71
N ALA A 32 -5.07 13.65 8.48
CA ALA A 32 -4.19 13.70 9.65
C ALA A 32 -2.75 14.14 9.30
N PRO A 33 -2.12 13.66 8.21
CA PRO A 33 -0.81 14.12 7.76
C PRO A 33 -0.83 15.58 7.31
N TRP A 34 -1.88 16.03 6.62
CA TRP A 34 -2.03 17.44 6.24
C TRP A 34 -2.16 18.32 7.48
N ARG A 35 -3.09 18.01 8.38
CA ARG A 35 -3.33 18.77 9.62
C ARG A 35 -2.11 18.82 10.51
N LEU A 36 -1.38 17.71 10.65
CA LEU A 36 -0.14 17.67 11.42
C LEU A 36 0.93 18.56 10.79
N THR A 37 1.12 18.45 9.47
CA THR A 37 2.13 19.25 8.76
C THR A 37 1.76 20.74 8.78
N GLU A 38 0.50 21.07 8.53
CA GLU A 38 -0.04 22.43 8.61
C GLU A 38 0.16 23.00 10.02
N TRP A 39 -0.14 22.22 11.06
CA TRP A 39 0.05 22.63 12.46
C TRP A 39 1.52 22.92 12.78
N ILE A 40 2.44 22.03 12.39
CA ILE A 40 3.88 22.22 12.57
C ILE A 40 4.34 23.50 11.86
N VAL A 41 4.09 23.60 10.55
CA VAL A 41 4.55 24.73 9.73
C VAL A 41 3.93 26.06 10.19
N LYS A 42 2.65 26.05 10.58
CA LYS A 42 1.97 27.23 11.15
C LYS A 42 2.57 27.65 12.48
N SER A 43 2.97 26.69 13.33
CA SER A 43 3.60 26.99 14.63
C SER A 43 4.94 27.71 14.46
N TYR A 44 5.64 27.47 13.36
CA TYR A 44 6.87 28.18 12.98
C TYR A 44 6.62 29.41 12.08
N GLY A 45 5.37 29.87 11.94
CA GLY A 45 5.02 31.05 11.12
C GLY A 45 5.34 30.90 9.63
N SER A 46 5.53 29.68 9.14
CA SER A 46 6.15 29.39 7.85
C SER A 46 5.16 28.85 6.81
N LEU A 47 3.85 29.11 6.95
CA LEU A 47 2.82 28.57 6.04
C LEU A 47 3.07 28.91 4.56
N GLY A 48 3.71 30.05 4.28
CA GLY A 48 4.11 30.45 2.93
C GLY A 48 5.08 29.49 2.25
N VAL A 49 5.71 28.56 2.99
CA VAL A 49 6.66 27.59 2.42
C VAL A 49 5.99 26.69 1.36
N PHE A 50 4.68 26.43 1.47
CA PHE A 50 3.95 25.59 0.51
C PHE A 50 3.69 26.26 -0.85
N ILE A 51 4.03 27.55 -0.99
CA ILE A 51 4.03 28.23 -2.29
C ILE A 51 5.16 27.67 -3.18
N PHE A 52 6.27 27.25 -2.56
CA PHE A 52 7.42 26.64 -3.25
C PHE A 52 7.15 25.17 -3.59
N GLU A 53 7.58 24.76 -4.79
CA GLU A 53 7.32 23.42 -5.30
C GLU A 53 8.09 22.36 -4.51
N GLU A 54 9.31 22.69 -4.08
CA GLU A 54 10.19 21.84 -3.28
C GLU A 54 9.52 21.42 -1.98
N ALA A 55 8.85 22.35 -1.30
CA ALA A 55 8.13 22.07 -0.06
C ALA A 55 6.90 21.18 -0.29
N ARG A 56 6.15 21.41 -1.38
CA ARG A 56 5.02 20.54 -1.76
C ARG A 56 5.49 19.13 -2.10
N ASN A 57 6.60 19.01 -2.82
CA ASN A 57 7.21 17.73 -3.17
C ASN A 57 7.75 17.01 -1.91
N GLY A 58 8.33 17.74 -0.95
CA GLY A 58 8.73 17.20 0.35
C GLY A 58 7.54 16.65 1.14
N TYR A 59 6.45 17.41 1.25
CA TYR A 59 5.21 16.94 1.88
C TYR A 59 4.63 15.71 1.17
N TYR A 60 4.70 15.69 -0.15
CA TYR A 60 4.28 14.55 -0.94
C TYR A 60 5.08 13.28 -0.61
N LEU A 61 6.42 13.37 -0.49
CA LEU A 61 7.25 12.25 -0.06
C LEU A 61 6.90 11.76 1.35
N ILE A 62 6.58 12.68 2.28
CA ILE A 62 6.12 12.33 3.62
C ILE A 62 4.81 11.52 3.55
N ARG A 63 3.85 11.92 2.70
CA ARG A 63 2.61 11.14 2.50
C ARG A 63 2.89 9.74 1.95
N LEU A 64 3.82 9.60 1.01
CA LEU A 64 4.23 8.29 0.49
C LEU A 64 4.72 7.37 1.62
N GLY A 65 5.64 7.88 2.45
CA GLY A 65 6.25 7.10 3.54
C GLY A 65 5.32 6.83 4.72
N LEU A 66 4.38 7.74 5.03
CA LEU A 66 3.49 7.61 6.19
C LEU A 66 2.18 6.90 5.88
N ILE A 67 1.65 7.02 4.66
CA ILE A 67 0.31 6.53 4.31
C ILE A 67 0.43 5.27 3.47
N TYR A 68 1.00 5.42 2.26
CA TYR A 68 0.88 4.40 1.23
C TYR A 68 1.82 3.22 1.47
N LEU A 69 3.06 3.50 1.91
CA LEU A 69 4.02 2.45 2.25
C LEU A 69 3.53 1.58 3.43
N PRO A 70 3.08 2.12 4.57
CA PRO A 70 2.59 1.31 5.68
C PRO A 70 1.27 0.60 5.38
N ALA A 71 0.38 1.22 4.60
CA ALA A 71 -0.85 0.57 4.16
C ALA A 71 -0.58 -0.68 3.34
N GLY A 72 0.32 -0.56 2.36
CA GLY A 72 0.80 -1.69 1.57
C GLY A 72 1.43 -2.76 2.48
N PHE A 73 2.35 -2.34 3.36
CA PHE A 73 3.04 -3.23 4.29
C PHE A 73 2.09 -4.08 5.13
N LEU A 74 1.08 -3.49 5.75
CA LEU A 74 0.16 -4.23 6.61
C LEU A 74 -0.76 -5.19 5.82
N GLY A 75 -1.22 -4.76 4.63
CA GLY A 75 -1.96 -5.64 3.73
C GLY A 75 -1.12 -6.83 3.26
N GLY A 76 0.11 -6.56 2.81
CA GLY A 76 1.06 -7.59 2.38
C GLY A 76 1.48 -8.51 3.52
N PHE A 77 1.67 -7.99 4.73
CA PHE A 77 1.98 -8.77 5.93
C PHE A 77 0.87 -9.79 6.24
N TYR A 78 -0.40 -9.37 6.21
CA TYR A 78 -1.53 -10.28 6.38
C TYR A 78 -1.56 -11.36 5.29
N LEU A 79 -1.41 -10.97 4.03
CA LEU A 79 -1.45 -11.92 2.92
C LEU A 79 -0.28 -12.91 3.00
N GLY A 80 0.93 -12.44 3.32
CA GLY A 80 2.11 -13.29 3.44
C GLY A 80 2.10 -14.18 4.67
N TYR A 81 1.31 -13.85 5.68
CA TYR A 81 1.00 -14.76 6.78
C TYR A 81 0.13 -15.93 6.33
N LYS A 82 -0.94 -15.65 5.56
CA LYS A 82 -1.98 -16.63 5.21
C LYS A 82 -1.69 -17.44 3.94
N VAL A 83 -0.99 -16.85 2.98
CA VAL A 83 -0.71 -17.45 1.68
C VAL A 83 0.80 -17.57 1.54
N LYS A 84 1.29 -18.78 1.28
CA LYS A 84 2.73 -19.06 1.07
C LYS A 84 3.07 -19.36 -0.38
N GLU A 85 2.10 -19.89 -1.13
CA GLU A 85 2.26 -20.23 -2.53
C GLU A 85 2.24 -19.00 -3.43
N ARG A 86 3.07 -19.01 -4.48
CA ARG A 86 3.18 -17.97 -5.51
C ARG A 86 3.25 -16.54 -4.92
N LEU A 87 3.91 -16.40 -3.76
CA LEU A 87 3.91 -15.19 -2.95
C LEU A 87 4.25 -13.93 -3.76
N LYS A 88 5.30 -14.00 -4.58
CA LYS A 88 5.74 -12.91 -5.48
C LYS A 88 4.59 -12.30 -6.26
N VAL A 89 3.85 -13.14 -6.98
CA VAL A 89 2.73 -12.70 -7.81
C VAL A 89 1.59 -12.20 -6.93
N ASN A 90 1.35 -12.88 -5.82
CA ASN A 90 0.24 -12.56 -4.93
C ASN A 90 0.41 -11.22 -4.19
N MET A 91 1.66 -10.75 -3.99
CA MET A 91 1.95 -9.50 -3.27
C MET A 91 1.51 -8.21 -3.97
N VAL A 92 1.13 -8.26 -5.24
CA VAL A 92 0.57 -7.09 -5.94
C VAL A 92 -0.89 -6.84 -5.52
N PHE A 93 -1.64 -7.88 -5.17
CA PHE A 93 -3.08 -7.78 -4.93
C PHE A 93 -3.51 -6.95 -3.71
N PRO A 94 -2.85 -7.00 -2.53
CA PRO A 94 -3.23 -6.16 -1.40
C PRO A 94 -3.29 -4.68 -1.78
N SER A 95 -2.22 -4.18 -2.39
CA SER A 95 -2.12 -2.79 -2.83
C SER A 95 -3.04 -2.48 -3.99
N ALA A 96 -3.13 -3.33 -5.01
CA ALA A 96 -4.00 -3.09 -6.16
C ALA A 96 -5.48 -2.99 -5.75
N ILE A 97 -5.97 -3.96 -4.96
CA ILE A 97 -7.36 -3.97 -4.47
C ILE A 97 -7.59 -2.77 -3.55
N GLY A 98 -6.69 -2.55 -2.57
CA GLY A 98 -6.83 -1.45 -1.62
C GLY A 98 -6.86 -0.07 -2.31
N PHE A 99 -6.03 0.11 -3.32
CA PHE A 99 -5.95 1.35 -4.08
C PHE A 99 -7.15 1.55 -5.02
N ILE A 100 -7.66 0.49 -5.65
CA ILE A 100 -8.90 0.56 -6.45
C ILE A 100 -10.07 0.98 -5.56
N LEU A 101 -10.22 0.37 -4.38
CA LEU A 101 -11.25 0.76 -3.41
C LEU A 101 -11.11 2.23 -2.98
N PHE A 102 -9.87 2.69 -2.78
CA PHE A 102 -9.59 4.09 -2.47
C PHE A 102 -9.97 5.05 -3.61
N LEU A 103 -9.66 4.72 -4.86
CA LEU A 103 -10.08 5.52 -6.01
C LEU A 103 -11.61 5.57 -6.16
N LEU A 104 -12.30 4.44 -5.96
CA LEU A 104 -13.75 4.39 -5.96
C LEU A 104 -14.34 5.27 -4.85
N TYR A 105 -13.74 5.25 -3.66
CA TYR A 105 -14.10 6.15 -2.57
C TYR A 105 -13.90 7.62 -2.95
N LEU A 106 -12.75 7.98 -3.54
CA LEU A 106 -12.47 9.35 -4.00
C LEU A 106 -13.49 9.85 -5.04
N ILE A 107 -13.85 9.00 -6.01
CA ILE A 107 -14.90 9.32 -6.99
C ILE A 107 -16.25 9.53 -6.29
N ALA A 108 -16.60 8.67 -5.33
CA ALA A 108 -17.86 8.76 -4.59
C ALA A 108 -17.97 10.05 -3.76
N VAL A 109 -16.87 10.58 -3.24
CA VAL A 109 -16.83 11.87 -2.52
C VAL A 109 -16.63 13.09 -3.44
N GLY A 110 -16.62 12.89 -4.76
CA GLY A 110 -16.55 13.97 -5.75
C GLY A 110 -15.14 14.52 -6.01
N TYR A 111 -14.09 13.76 -5.69
CA TYR A 111 -12.71 14.18 -5.99
C TYR A 111 -12.45 14.19 -7.50
N GLN A 112 -12.00 15.33 -8.02
CA GLN A 112 -11.72 15.52 -9.44
C GLN A 112 -10.24 15.25 -9.72
N ILE A 113 -9.95 14.30 -10.61
CA ILE A 113 -8.60 14.05 -11.11
C ILE A 113 -8.47 14.78 -12.45
N ALA A 114 -7.77 15.91 -12.47
CA ALA A 114 -7.56 16.70 -13.68
C ALA A 114 -6.06 16.87 -13.96
N GLY A 115 -5.60 16.45 -15.14
CA GLY A 115 -4.23 16.68 -15.60
C GLY A 115 -3.22 15.57 -15.26
N MET A 116 -2.13 15.53 -16.02
CA MET A 116 -1.17 14.43 -16.00
C MET A 116 -0.35 14.37 -14.69
N GLU A 117 -0.05 15.53 -14.09
CA GLU A 117 0.64 15.59 -12.80
C GLU A 117 -0.20 14.96 -11.68
N HIS A 118 -1.51 15.20 -11.67
CA HIS A 118 -2.43 14.61 -10.68
C HIS A 118 -2.57 13.10 -10.85
N VAL A 119 -2.50 12.58 -12.08
CA VAL A 119 -2.45 11.13 -12.32
C VAL A 119 -1.15 10.54 -11.79
N LEU A 120 -0.01 11.17 -12.06
CA LEU A 120 1.30 10.66 -11.62
C LEU A 120 1.43 10.70 -10.09
N LYS A 121 1.23 11.87 -9.48
CA LYS A 121 1.40 12.08 -8.03
C LYS A 121 0.22 11.54 -7.22
N GLY A 122 -1.00 11.55 -7.77
CA GLY A 122 -2.20 11.09 -7.06
C GLY A 122 -2.50 9.61 -7.19
N ILE A 123 -2.04 8.95 -8.26
CA ILE A 123 -2.41 7.56 -8.56
C ILE A 123 -1.19 6.65 -8.70
N LEU A 124 -0.33 6.91 -9.69
CA LEU A 124 0.71 5.95 -10.07
C LEU A 124 1.78 5.79 -8.98
N ILE A 125 2.38 6.89 -8.55
CA ILE A 125 3.46 6.84 -7.54
C ILE A 125 2.94 6.28 -6.20
N PRO A 126 1.77 6.70 -5.66
CA PRO A 126 1.23 6.11 -4.45
C PRO A 126 0.91 4.61 -4.58
N LEU A 127 0.38 4.18 -5.73
CA LEU A 127 0.13 2.76 -6.01
C LEU A 127 1.44 1.96 -5.98
N PHE A 128 2.48 2.40 -6.68
CA PHE A 128 3.77 1.71 -6.68
C PHE A 128 4.45 1.72 -5.31
N THR A 129 4.31 2.82 -4.56
CA THR A 129 4.79 2.90 -3.18
C THR A 129 4.07 1.87 -2.30
N SER A 130 2.76 1.76 -2.42
CA SER A 130 1.97 0.76 -1.70
C SER A 130 2.37 -0.65 -2.10
N ILE A 131 2.56 -0.94 -3.40
CA ILE A 131 3.04 -2.25 -3.87
C ILE A 131 4.39 -2.58 -3.23
N GLY A 132 5.33 -1.63 -3.22
CA GLY A 132 6.62 -1.79 -2.53
C GLY A 132 6.44 -2.14 -1.05
N GLY A 133 5.54 -1.45 -0.36
CA GLY A 133 5.15 -1.76 1.02
C GLY A 133 4.63 -3.20 1.17
N SER A 134 3.70 -3.62 0.30
CA SER A 134 3.11 -4.96 0.33
C SER A 134 4.14 -6.07 0.18
N TYR A 135 5.11 -5.88 -0.73
CA TYR A 135 6.24 -6.80 -0.85
C TYR A 135 7.06 -6.86 0.44
N LEU A 136 7.43 -5.71 1.02
CA LEU A 136 8.17 -5.68 2.29
C LEU A 136 7.42 -6.40 3.42
N GLY A 137 6.11 -6.16 3.54
CA GLY A 137 5.28 -6.79 4.56
C GLY A 137 5.14 -8.30 4.37
N GLY A 138 4.82 -8.74 3.16
CA GLY A 138 4.66 -10.16 2.85
C GLY A 138 5.95 -10.95 3.01
N TYR A 139 7.10 -10.33 2.71
CA TYR A 139 8.40 -10.95 2.86
C TYR A 139 8.94 -10.99 4.28
N THR A 140 8.50 -10.10 5.15
CA THR A 140 8.92 -10.09 6.56
C THR A 140 8.69 -11.45 7.24
N LEU A 141 7.62 -12.17 6.89
CA LEU A 141 7.29 -13.48 7.47
C LEU A 141 7.91 -14.67 6.74
N ASN A 142 8.29 -14.51 5.47
CA ASN A 142 8.79 -15.59 4.60
C ASN A 142 10.27 -15.45 4.23
N TRP A 143 10.98 -14.48 4.82
CA TRP A 143 12.39 -14.20 4.57
C TRP A 143 13.26 -15.46 4.66
N HIS A 144 13.09 -16.23 5.74
CA HIS A 144 13.83 -17.46 6.01
C HIS A 144 13.52 -18.62 5.05
N VAL A 145 12.38 -18.58 4.36
CA VAL A 145 11.96 -19.61 3.40
C VAL A 145 12.46 -19.24 2.00
N GLU A 146 12.50 -17.95 1.65
CA GLU A 146 12.96 -17.53 0.33
C GLU A 146 14.48 -17.56 0.12
N GLU A 147 15.28 -17.44 1.17
CA GLU A 147 16.74 -17.58 1.10
C GLU A 147 17.21 -19.00 0.77
N LYS A 148 16.37 -20.01 1.03
CA LYS A 148 16.74 -21.42 0.84
C LYS A 148 16.63 -21.88 -0.62
N PRO A 149 17.46 -22.84 -1.05
CA PRO A 149 17.37 -23.46 -2.38
C PRO A 149 15.95 -23.96 -2.69
N LYS A 150 15.56 -24.00 -3.97
CA LYS A 150 14.20 -24.39 -4.38
C LYS A 150 13.80 -25.77 -3.83
N GLU A 151 14.75 -26.70 -3.68
CA GLU A 151 14.48 -28.03 -3.14
C GLU A 151 14.07 -28.00 -1.65
N GLU A 152 14.75 -27.19 -0.82
CA GLU A 152 14.44 -27.05 0.62
C GLU A 152 13.20 -26.19 0.89
N ARG A 153 12.79 -25.34 -0.05
CA ARG A 153 11.54 -24.58 0.05
C ARG A 153 10.32 -25.49 0.08
N ILE A 154 10.34 -26.56 -0.70
CA ILE A 154 9.21 -27.48 -0.83
C ILE A 154 9.00 -28.21 0.50
N SER A 155 10.05 -28.75 1.12
CA SER A 155 9.94 -29.45 2.41
C SER A 155 9.40 -28.54 3.53
N LEU A 156 9.86 -27.29 3.60
CA LEU A 156 9.44 -26.34 4.64
C LEU A 156 8.01 -25.79 4.48
N ILE A 157 7.46 -25.81 3.27
CA ILE A 157 6.06 -25.44 3.02
C ILE A 157 5.11 -26.55 3.50
N PHE A 158 5.53 -27.82 3.42
CA PHE A 158 4.74 -28.99 3.79
C PHE A 158 4.96 -29.48 5.24
N GLU A 159 5.87 -28.87 5.99
CA GLU A 159 6.19 -29.24 7.37
C GLU A 159 5.31 -28.56 8.45
N LYS A 160 4.25 -27.85 8.06
CA LYS A 160 3.32 -27.17 8.98
C LYS A 160 1.89 -27.67 8.89
#